data_AF-Q4T3Y2-F1
#
_entry.id   AF-Q4T3Y2-F1
#
_cell.length_a   1.000
_cell.length_b   1.000
_cell.length_c   1.000
_cell.angle_alpha   90.00
_cell.angle_beta   90.00
_cell.angle_gamma   90.00
#
_symmetry.space_group_name_H-M   'P 1'
#
loop_
_entity.id
_entity.type
_entity.pdbx_description
1 polymer ?
#
loop_
_entity_poly.entity_id
_entity_poly.type
_entity_poly.pdbx_seq_one_letter_code
_entity_poly.pdbx_strand_id
1 'polypeptide(L)'
;PLWPLAFFGLLATVRMLEFGGAPGQWARYGRWEAGSEGELSFSVRTNASKALVLYLDDGGNCDFLELLIAAGRLQLRFAIHCAEPATLHMETRVNDDRWHMVLLTRNFRETLLMVDGETKVAEVKSKRKEMAVVSDLFVGGIPPDVRLSALTSSTVKYEPPFQGLISNLKVGETPPNLLNSQGIQTGSENLCTKQNPCFNGGFCSVQYGEVHCDCTHTRFRGKYCKEGNQP
;
A
#
# COMPACT_ATOMS: atom_id res chain seq x y z
N PRO A 1 43.08 -0.81 23.01
CA PRO A 1 42.54 -0.99 21.64
C PRO A 1 41.05 -1.34 21.71
N LEU A 2 40.18 -0.33 21.69
CA LEU A 2 38.72 -0.51 21.70
C LEU A 2 38.20 -0.07 20.34
N TRP A 3 37.84 -1.04 19.51
CA TRP A 3 37.13 -0.82 18.25
C TRP A 3 35.70 -0.39 18.59
N PRO A 4 35.16 0.73 18.06
CA PRO A 4 33.73 0.94 18.10
C PRO A 4 33.09 0.06 17.04
N LEU A 5 32.24 -0.86 17.48
CA LEU A 5 31.31 -1.58 16.62
C LEU A 5 30.42 -0.54 15.94
N ALA A 6 30.65 -0.33 14.64
CA ALA A 6 29.77 0.46 13.80
C ALA A 6 28.40 -0.22 13.79
N PHE A 7 27.45 0.34 14.52
CA PHE A 7 26.05 -0.02 14.41
C PHE A 7 25.58 0.47 13.03
N PHE A 8 25.70 -0.38 12.01
CA PHE A 8 24.98 -0.19 10.76
C PHE A 8 23.50 -0.36 11.09
N GLY A 9 22.87 0.74 11.51
CA GLY A 9 21.42 0.83 11.56
C GLY A 9 20.92 0.52 10.16
N LEU A 10 20.25 -0.62 10.01
CA LEU A 10 19.53 -0.97 8.80
C LEU A 10 18.46 0.12 8.62
N LEU A 11 18.76 1.14 7.81
CA LEU A 11 17.77 2.11 7.37
C LEU A 11 16.76 1.33 6.53
N ALA A 12 15.72 0.82 7.20
CA ALA A 12 14.57 0.25 6.52
C ALA A 12 14.01 1.36 5.63
N THR A 13 14.23 1.24 4.32
CA THR A 13 13.71 2.19 3.34
C THR A 13 12.19 2.12 3.44
N VAL A 14 11.56 3.14 4.04
CA VAL A 14 10.12 3.27 4.08
C VAL A 14 9.64 3.44 2.64
N ARG A 15 9.10 2.37 2.04
CA ARG A 15 8.50 2.44 0.72
C ARG A 15 7.15 3.14 0.85
N MET A 16 7.09 4.35 0.32
CA MET A 16 5.85 5.11 0.13
C MET A 16 5.37 4.91 -1.31
N LEU A 17 4.07 4.65 -1.45
CA LEU A 17 3.37 4.65 -2.73
C LEU A 17 2.52 5.92 -2.84
N GLU A 18 2.66 6.63 -3.94
CA GLU A 18 1.83 7.77 -4.30
C GLU A 18 0.86 7.36 -5.42
N PHE A 19 -0.43 7.42 -5.11
CA PHE A 19 -1.51 7.16 -6.03
C PHE A 19 -2.09 8.50 -6.50
N GLY A 20 -1.92 8.81 -7.78
CA GLY A 20 -2.35 10.07 -8.37
C GLY A 20 -3.85 10.16 -8.65
N GLY A 21 -4.61 9.06 -8.48
CA GLY A 21 -6.02 8.98 -8.84
C GLY A 21 -6.25 8.61 -10.31
N ALA A 22 -5.21 8.12 -11.01
CA ALA A 22 -5.32 7.76 -12.42
C ALA A 22 -6.25 6.54 -12.61
N PRO A 23 -7.10 6.52 -13.66
CA PRO A 23 -7.93 5.36 -13.98
C PRO A 23 -7.07 4.10 -14.19
N GLY A 24 -7.46 3.00 -13.56
CA GLY A 24 -6.75 1.72 -13.68
C GLY A 24 -5.38 1.67 -13.02
N GLN A 25 -5.08 2.58 -12.08
CA GLN A 25 -3.89 2.47 -11.23
C GLN A 25 -4.06 1.39 -10.17
N TRP A 26 -2.97 0.73 -9.79
CA TRP A 26 -2.96 -0.30 -8.74
C TRP A 26 -1.53 -0.66 -8.34
N ALA A 27 -1.37 -1.18 -7.13
CA ALA A 27 -0.19 -1.95 -6.71
C ALA A 27 -0.60 -3.38 -6.36
N ARG A 28 0.22 -4.36 -6.75
CA ARG A 28 0.03 -5.78 -6.46
C ARG A 28 1.17 -6.30 -5.61
N TYR A 29 0.83 -6.82 -4.45
CA TYR A 29 1.75 -7.43 -3.50
C TYR A 29 1.53 -8.93 -3.44
N GLY A 30 2.53 -9.66 -2.97
CA GLY A 30 2.36 -11.09 -2.67
C GLY A 30 1.16 -11.33 -1.76
N ARG A 31 0.50 -12.47 -1.97
CA ARG A 31 -0.67 -12.88 -1.20
C ARG A 31 -0.45 -12.74 0.32
N TRP A 32 -1.43 -12.13 0.98
CA TRP A 32 -1.59 -12.23 2.42
C TRP A 32 -2.40 -13.49 2.73
N GLU A 33 -1.81 -14.44 3.46
CA GLU A 33 -2.46 -15.67 3.90
C GLU A 33 -3.47 -15.38 5.04
N ALA A 34 -4.52 -14.60 4.75
CA ALA A 34 -5.52 -14.10 5.68
C ALA A 34 -6.60 -15.14 6.08
N GLY A 35 -6.33 -16.43 5.83
CA GLY A 35 -7.31 -17.51 5.95
C GLY A 35 -7.74 -17.78 7.38
N SER A 36 -6.77 -17.88 8.30
CA SER A 36 -6.97 -18.16 9.71
C SER A 36 -6.70 -16.90 10.56
N GLU A 37 -5.50 -16.79 11.12
CA GLU A 37 -5.02 -15.66 11.90
C GLU A 37 -4.01 -14.87 11.09
N GLY A 38 -4.02 -13.55 11.24
CA GLY A 38 -3.05 -12.72 10.55
C GLY A 38 -3.25 -11.24 10.77
N GLU A 39 -2.21 -10.48 10.47
CA GLU A 39 -2.21 -9.03 10.64
C GLU A 39 -1.74 -8.34 9.36
N LEU A 40 -2.39 -7.23 9.01
CA LEU A 40 -1.95 -6.31 7.97
C LEU A 40 -2.05 -4.88 8.50
N SER A 41 -0.97 -4.10 8.38
CA SER A 41 -0.96 -2.70 8.82
C SER A 41 -0.34 -1.79 7.78
N PHE A 42 -0.77 -0.53 7.76
CA PHE A 42 -0.22 0.52 6.90
C PHE A 42 -0.61 1.90 7.42
N SER A 43 0.09 2.93 6.93
CA SER A 43 -0.27 4.34 7.13
C SER A 43 -0.88 4.89 5.85
N VAL A 44 -1.98 5.64 5.97
CA VAL A 44 -2.68 6.25 4.83
C VAL A 44 -2.79 7.76 5.01
N ARG A 45 -2.64 8.52 3.92
CA ARG A 45 -2.93 9.95 3.85
C ARG A 45 -3.70 10.26 2.58
N THR A 46 -4.86 10.87 2.70
CA THR A 46 -5.75 11.10 1.55
C THR A 46 -6.72 12.25 1.83
N ASN A 47 -7.27 12.84 0.78
CA ASN A 47 -8.44 13.71 0.82
C ASN A 47 -9.68 13.09 0.13
N ALA A 48 -9.56 11.86 -0.36
CA ALA A 48 -10.63 11.18 -1.09
C ALA A 48 -11.79 10.81 -0.16
N SER A 49 -13.02 11.11 -0.57
CA SER A 49 -14.22 10.72 0.18
C SER A 49 -14.79 9.37 -0.23
N LYS A 50 -14.34 8.81 -1.36
CA LYS A 50 -14.72 7.50 -1.86
C LYS A 50 -13.56 6.87 -2.64
N ALA A 51 -13.17 5.64 -2.33
CA ALA A 51 -12.11 4.92 -3.04
C ALA A 51 -12.01 3.44 -2.63
N LEU A 52 -11.46 2.59 -3.52
CA LEU A 52 -10.94 1.27 -3.16
C LEU A 52 -9.52 1.36 -2.58
N VAL A 53 -9.32 0.90 -1.34
CA VAL A 53 -8.01 0.94 -0.67
C VAL A 53 -7.30 -0.41 -0.76
N LEU A 54 -7.96 -1.52 -0.39
CA LEU A 54 -7.40 -2.88 -0.44
C LEU A 54 -8.42 -3.86 -1.02
N TYR A 55 -7.93 -4.88 -1.74
CA TYR A 55 -8.74 -6.00 -2.20
C TYR A 55 -7.95 -7.31 -2.24
N LEU A 56 -8.59 -8.39 -1.80
CA LEU A 56 -8.18 -9.77 -2.02
C LEU A 56 -9.40 -10.70 -2.05
N ASP A 57 -9.30 -11.84 -2.73
CA ASP A 57 -10.37 -12.82 -2.83
C ASP A 57 -9.89 -14.26 -3.12
N ASP A 58 -10.86 -15.16 -3.27
CA ASP A 58 -10.67 -16.56 -3.68
C ASP A 58 -10.82 -16.79 -5.21
N GLY A 59 -10.60 -15.75 -6.01
CA GLY A 59 -10.58 -15.84 -7.47
C GLY A 59 -11.96 -15.93 -8.12
N GLY A 60 -12.96 -15.22 -7.58
CA GLY A 60 -14.30 -15.14 -8.16
C GLY A 60 -15.31 -16.15 -7.62
N ASN A 61 -15.04 -16.78 -6.48
CA ASN A 61 -15.97 -17.72 -5.88
C ASN A 61 -16.83 -17.03 -4.81
N CYS A 62 -16.40 -17.06 -3.54
CA CYS A 62 -17.27 -16.73 -2.42
C CYS A 62 -16.61 -15.96 -1.27
N ASP A 63 -15.29 -15.95 -1.22
CA ASP A 63 -14.51 -15.33 -0.16
C ASP A 63 -13.79 -14.08 -0.67
N PHE A 64 -13.95 -12.99 0.07
CA PHE A 64 -13.27 -11.74 -0.24
C PHE A 64 -13.07 -10.91 1.02
N LEU A 65 -12.11 -9.99 0.93
CA LEU A 65 -11.92 -8.90 1.88
C LEU A 65 -11.62 -7.63 1.08
N GLU A 66 -12.40 -6.57 1.31
CA GLU A 66 -12.23 -5.27 0.69
C GLU A 66 -12.24 -4.16 1.75
N LEU A 67 -11.29 -3.23 1.63
CA LEU A 67 -11.26 -2.01 2.43
C LEU A 67 -11.52 -0.82 1.51
N LEU A 68 -12.53 -0.03 1.85
CA LEU A 68 -13.00 1.12 1.10
C LEU A 68 -12.87 2.38 1.94
N ILE A 69 -12.82 3.53 1.27
CA ILE A 69 -13.22 4.80 1.86
C ILE A 69 -14.65 5.08 1.40
N ALA A 70 -15.54 5.41 2.34
CA ALA A 70 -16.91 5.80 2.09
C ALA A 70 -17.29 7.00 2.97
N ALA A 71 -17.73 8.09 2.35
CA ALA A 71 -18.00 9.37 3.02
C ALA A 71 -16.81 9.85 3.89
N GLY A 72 -15.59 9.64 3.40
CA GLY A 72 -14.34 10.04 4.07
C GLY A 72 -13.92 9.18 5.27
N ARG A 73 -14.57 8.03 5.48
CA ARG A 73 -14.28 7.08 6.58
C ARG A 73 -13.97 5.72 6.02
N LEU A 74 -13.19 4.92 6.76
CA LEU A 74 -12.87 3.56 6.34
C LEU A 74 -14.06 2.61 6.57
N GLN A 75 -14.30 1.76 5.58
CA GLN A 75 -15.31 0.72 5.60
C GLN A 75 -14.69 -0.61 5.15
N LEU A 76 -14.73 -1.61 6.02
CA LEU A 76 -14.28 -2.98 5.71
C LEU A 76 -15.49 -3.84 5.39
N ARG A 77 -15.40 -4.65 4.33
CA ARG A 77 -16.36 -5.71 4.02
C ARG A 77 -15.63 -7.01 3.77
N PHE A 78 -16.17 -8.11 4.27
CA PHE A 78 -15.60 -9.43 4.01
C PHE A 78 -16.66 -10.52 4.10
N ALA A 79 -16.49 -11.58 3.32
CA ALA A 79 -17.37 -12.75 3.33
C ALA A 79 -16.54 -14.04 3.36
N ILE A 80 -17.12 -15.08 3.95
CA ILE A 80 -16.54 -16.42 4.00
C ILE A 80 -17.61 -17.41 3.60
N HIS A 81 -17.31 -18.25 2.62
CA HIS A 81 -18.13 -19.37 2.17
C HIS A 81 -19.56 -18.95 1.79
N CYS A 82 -19.63 -17.91 0.97
CA CYS A 82 -20.86 -17.38 0.36
C CYS A 82 -21.90 -16.88 1.39
N ALA A 83 -21.48 -16.67 2.63
CA ALA A 83 -22.31 -16.06 3.66
C ALA A 83 -22.52 -14.58 3.36
N GLU A 84 -23.58 -13.99 3.94
CA GLU A 84 -23.81 -12.55 3.89
C GLU A 84 -22.57 -11.80 4.40
N PRO A 85 -22.02 -10.82 3.64
CA PRO A 85 -20.80 -10.13 4.03
C PRO A 85 -20.95 -9.38 5.36
N ALA A 86 -19.98 -9.58 6.26
CA ALA A 86 -19.83 -8.73 7.43
C ALA A 86 -19.31 -7.35 6.98
N THR A 87 -19.80 -6.29 7.62
CA THR A 87 -19.41 -4.90 7.31
C THR A 87 -19.04 -4.16 8.59
N LEU A 88 -17.93 -3.42 8.54
CA LEU A 88 -17.49 -2.48 9.58
C LEU A 88 -17.40 -1.07 8.99
N HIS A 89 -17.96 -0.10 9.70
CA HIS A 89 -17.83 1.32 9.37
C HIS A 89 -17.09 2.01 10.52
N MET A 90 -15.97 2.66 10.26
CA MET A 90 -15.27 3.48 11.25
C MET A 90 -15.94 4.85 11.39
N GLU A 91 -15.89 5.46 12.57
CA GLU A 91 -16.32 6.85 12.77
C GLU A 91 -15.24 7.85 12.41
N THR A 92 -13.97 7.45 12.58
CA THR A 92 -12.78 8.25 12.30
C THR A 92 -12.73 8.63 10.82
N ARG A 93 -12.71 9.95 10.57
CA ARG A 93 -12.49 10.50 9.23
C ARG A 93 -11.01 10.41 8.89
N VAL A 94 -10.74 9.93 7.67
CA VAL A 94 -9.38 9.74 7.14
C VAL A 94 -9.06 10.65 5.95
N ASN A 95 -10.04 11.44 5.50
CA ASN A 95 -9.95 12.28 4.31
C ASN A 95 -9.54 13.73 4.62
N ASP A 96 -8.77 13.94 5.68
CA ASP A 96 -8.33 15.26 6.15
C ASP A 96 -6.90 15.62 5.72
N ASP A 97 -6.31 14.81 4.82
CA ASP A 97 -4.93 14.92 4.33
C ASP A 97 -3.86 14.84 5.44
N ARG A 98 -4.16 14.16 6.54
CA ARG A 98 -3.19 13.75 7.57
C ARG A 98 -2.92 12.26 7.52
N TRP A 99 -1.88 11.83 8.24
CA TRP A 99 -1.54 10.43 8.35
C TRP A 99 -2.45 9.74 9.36
N HIS A 100 -3.07 8.64 8.93
CA HIS A 100 -3.85 7.74 9.75
C HIS A 100 -3.20 6.36 9.77
N MET A 101 -3.15 5.72 10.93
CA MET A 101 -2.66 4.36 11.09
C MET A 101 -3.81 3.38 10.99
N VAL A 102 -3.68 2.39 10.09
CA VAL A 102 -4.68 1.36 9.87
C VAL A 102 -4.09 0.00 10.21
N LEU A 103 -4.86 -0.78 10.98
CA LEU A 103 -4.51 -2.14 11.37
C LEU A 103 -5.72 -3.05 11.15
N LEU A 104 -5.50 -4.12 10.39
CA LEU A 104 -6.45 -5.20 10.12
C LEU A 104 -5.93 -6.46 10.80
N THR A 105 -6.72 -7.02 11.72
CA THR A 105 -6.40 -8.30 12.37
C THR A 105 -7.49 -9.31 12.06
N ARG A 106 -7.09 -10.45 11.49
CA ARG A 106 -7.95 -11.58 11.17
C ARG A 106 -7.83 -12.63 12.27
N ASN A 107 -8.98 -13.16 12.67
CA ASN A 107 -9.08 -14.30 13.57
C ASN A 107 -10.26 -15.19 13.13
N PHE A 108 -10.01 -16.12 12.21
CA PHE A 108 -11.01 -17.02 11.64
C PHE A 108 -12.25 -16.31 11.07
N ARG A 109 -13.38 -16.27 11.78
CA ARG A 109 -14.60 -15.60 11.29
C ARG A 109 -14.65 -14.13 11.65
N GLU A 110 -13.79 -13.70 12.57
CA GLU A 110 -13.72 -12.34 13.06
C GLU A 110 -12.65 -11.56 12.31
N THR A 111 -12.95 -10.29 12.03
CA THR A 111 -11.96 -9.33 11.55
C THR A 111 -12.10 -8.05 12.36
N LEU A 112 -10.99 -7.60 12.91
CA LEU A 112 -10.83 -6.34 13.63
C LEU A 112 -10.25 -5.30 12.68
N LEU A 113 -10.80 -4.10 12.72
CA LEU A 113 -10.25 -2.91 12.07
C LEU A 113 -9.97 -1.85 13.13
N MET A 114 -8.74 -1.37 13.17
CA MET A 114 -8.32 -0.24 14.00
C MET A 114 -7.85 0.93 13.12
N VAL A 115 -8.31 2.14 13.46
CA VAL A 115 -7.95 3.41 12.81
C VAL A 115 -7.66 4.45 13.88
N ASP A 116 -6.41 4.92 13.99
CA ASP A 116 -5.96 5.91 14.99
C ASP A 116 -6.38 5.61 16.45
N GLY A 117 -6.52 4.33 16.79
CA GLY A 117 -6.96 3.87 18.11
C GLY A 117 -8.46 3.59 18.23
N GLU A 118 -9.32 4.06 17.31
CA GLU A 118 -10.69 3.55 17.22
C GLU A 118 -10.63 2.10 16.74
N THR A 119 -11.30 1.19 17.45
CA THR A 119 -11.30 -0.24 17.12
C THR A 119 -12.72 -0.75 16.98
N LYS A 120 -13.00 -1.47 15.89
CA LYS A 120 -14.26 -2.20 15.69
C LYS A 120 -13.99 -3.63 15.22
N VAL A 121 -14.88 -4.55 15.57
CA VAL A 121 -14.79 -5.98 15.22
C VAL A 121 -16.11 -6.44 14.63
N ALA A 122 -16.06 -7.24 13.58
CA ALA A 122 -17.22 -7.93 13.04
C ALA A 122 -16.91 -9.40 12.84
N GLU A 123 -17.95 -10.23 12.92
CA GLU A 123 -17.91 -11.66 12.61
C GLU A 123 -18.83 -11.94 11.43
N VAL A 124 -18.36 -12.75 10.48
CA VAL A 124 -19.23 -13.30 9.43
C VAL A 124 -19.98 -14.53 9.94
N LYS A 125 -21.29 -14.57 9.71
CA LYS A 125 -22.15 -15.73 10.07
C LYS A 125 -21.99 -16.87 9.07
N SER A 126 -20.81 -17.47 9.04
CA SER A 126 -20.46 -18.56 8.11
C SER A 126 -20.35 -19.92 8.80
N LYS A 127 -20.66 -20.98 8.05
CA LYS A 127 -20.43 -22.37 8.45
C LYS A 127 -18.93 -22.72 8.45
N ARG A 128 -18.16 -22.11 7.54
CA ARG A 128 -16.71 -22.28 7.48
C ARG A 128 -16.04 -21.23 8.37
N LYS A 129 -14.98 -21.65 9.07
CA LYS A 129 -14.22 -20.74 9.94
C LYS A 129 -13.17 -19.95 9.17
N GLU A 130 -12.47 -20.61 8.27
CA GLU A 130 -11.35 -20.02 7.53
C GLU A 130 -11.79 -19.41 6.20
N MET A 131 -11.13 -18.33 5.83
CA MET A 131 -11.30 -17.70 4.52
C MET A 131 -10.39 -18.38 3.50
N ALA A 132 -10.90 -18.67 2.32
CA ALA A 132 -10.05 -19.04 1.18
C ALA A 132 -9.46 -17.78 0.57
N VAL A 133 -8.15 -17.75 0.32
CA VAL A 133 -7.49 -16.64 -0.38
C VAL A 133 -6.66 -17.21 -1.51
N VAL A 134 -6.94 -16.76 -2.73
CA VAL A 134 -6.28 -17.21 -3.96
C VAL A 134 -5.58 -16.05 -4.64
N SER A 135 -6.18 -14.85 -4.64
CA SER A 135 -5.58 -13.69 -5.27
C SER A 135 -4.33 -13.22 -4.55
N ASP A 136 -3.56 -12.38 -5.23
CA ASP A 136 -2.60 -11.48 -4.62
C ASP A 136 -3.33 -10.36 -3.84
N LEU A 137 -2.57 -9.58 -3.06
CA LEU A 137 -3.09 -8.38 -2.39
C LEU A 137 -3.02 -7.19 -3.35
N PHE A 138 -4.18 -6.59 -3.65
CA PHE A 138 -4.27 -5.37 -4.44
C PHE A 138 -4.46 -4.13 -3.55
N VAL A 139 -3.77 -3.04 -3.90
CA VAL A 139 -3.76 -1.78 -3.15
C VAL A 139 -4.07 -0.61 -4.09
N GLY A 140 -4.99 0.26 -3.66
CA GLY A 140 -5.38 1.51 -4.32
C GLY A 140 -6.15 1.38 -5.64
N GLY A 141 -6.43 0.14 -6.07
CA GLY A 141 -7.17 -0.19 -7.29
C GLY A 141 -6.93 -1.65 -7.70
N ILE A 142 -7.52 -2.06 -8.82
CA ILE A 142 -7.32 -3.38 -9.46
C ILE A 142 -6.96 -3.18 -10.94
N PRO A 143 -6.31 -4.16 -11.60
CA PRO A 143 -6.03 -4.07 -13.03
C PRO A 143 -7.33 -4.01 -13.86
N PRO A 144 -7.40 -3.11 -14.87
CA PRO A 144 -8.63 -2.87 -15.63
C PRO A 144 -9.07 -4.07 -16.49
N ASP A 145 -8.11 -4.91 -16.87
CA ASP A 145 -8.27 -6.11 -17.69
C ASP A 145 -8.76 -7.34 -16.88
N VAL A 146 -8.85 -7.24 -15.55
CA VAL A 146 -9.43 -8.30 -14.72
C VAL A 146 -10.89 -8.53 -15.12
N ARG A 147 -11.21 -9.80 -15.39
CA ARG A 147 -12.57 -10.25 -15.73
C ARG A 147 -13.44 -10.21 -14.48
N LEU A 148 -14.72 -9.82 -14.62
CA LEU A 148 -15.66 -9.80 -13.49
C LEU A 148 -15.82 -11.18 -12.84
N SER A 149 -15.73 -12.26 -13.62
CA SER A 149 -15.80 -13.64 -13.12
C SER A 149 -14.60 -14.07 -12.27
N ALA A 150 -13.52 -13.28 -12.26
CA ALA A 150 -12.35 -13.51 -11.42
C ALA A 150 -12.39 -12.65 -10.13
N LEU A 151 -13.46 -11.85 -9.94
CA LEU A 151 -13.66 -11.00 -8.77
C LEU A 151 -14.86 -11.51 -7.97
N THR A 152 -14.62 -11.94 -6.74
CA THR A 152 -15.71 -12.37 -5.85
C THR A 152 -16.62 -11.20 -5.49
N SER A 153 -16.04 -10.04 -5.16
CA SER A 153 -16.79 -8.78 -5.04
C SER A 153 -16.61 -7.96 -6.31
N SER A 154 -17.41 -8.24 -7.34
CA SER A 154 -17.29 -7.56 -8.62
C SER A 154 -17.54 -6.03 -8.56
N THR A 155 -18.15 -5.53 -7.49
CA THR A 155 -18.41 -4.10 -7.27
C THR A 155 -17.12 -3.29 -7.17
N VAL A 156 -16.02 -3.89 -6.72
CA VAL A 156 -14.72 -3.21 -6.58
C VAL A 156 -14.17 -2.66 -7.89
N LYS A 157 -14.59 -3.22 -9.03
CA LYS A 157 -14.21 -2.72 -10.36
C LYS A 157 -14.78 -1.33 -10.66
N TYR A 158 -15.86 -0.94 -9.98
CA TYR A 158 -16.55 0.33 -10.19
C TYR A 158 -16.26 1.36 -9.09
N GLU A 159 -15.44 0.99 -8.11
CA GLU A 159 -15.01 1.93 -7.08
C GLU A 159 -14.00 2.93 -7.67
N PRO A 160 -14.05 4.22 -7.27
CA PRO A 160 -13.07 5.19 -7.70
C PRO A 160 -11.64 4.76 -7.32
N PRO A 161 -10.64 5.06 -8.17
CA PRO A 161 -9.24 4.79 -7.84
C PRO A 161 -8.81 5.61 -6.62
N PHE A 162 -8.00 5.02 -5.73
CA PHE A 162 -7.53 5.72 -4.53
C PHE A 162 -6.61 6.88 -4.87
N GLN A 163 -6.84 8.05 -4.28
CA GLN A 163 -5.93 9.20 -4.44
C GLN A 163 -5.29 9.51 -3.09
N GLY A 164 -3.96 9.49 -3.03
CA GLY A 164 -3.23 9.77 -1.80
C GLY A 164 -1.94 8.96 -1.66
N LEU A 165 -1.49 8.83 -0.42
CA LEU A 165 -0.25 8.14 -0.06
C LEU A 165 -0.56 6.94 0.82
N ILE A 166 0.12 5.82 0.53
CA ILE A 166 0.16 4.65 1.41
C ILE A 166 1.62 4.35 1.72
N SER A 167 1.94 4.16 3.00
CA SER A 167 3.29 3.82 3.45
C SER A 167 3.26 2.77 4.55
N ASN A 168 4.43 2.21 4.88
CA ASN A 168 4.60 1.24 5.97
C ASN A 168 3.66 0.02 5.87
N LEU A 169 3.33 -0.42 4.65
CA LEU A 169 2.55 -1.64 4.48
C LEU A 169 3.34 -2.83 5.04
N LYS A 170 2.71 -3.59 5.93
CA LYS A 170 3.25 -4.80 6.54
C LYS A 170 2.21 -5.91 6.55
N VAL A 171 2.67 -7.14 6.40
CA VAL A 171 1.94 -8.36 6.68
C VAL A 171 2.65 -9.06 7.83
N GLY A 172 1.98 -9.16 8.97
CA GLY A 172 2.62 -9.35 10.26
C GLY A 172 3.68 -8.26 10.50
N GLU A 173 4.89 -8.67 10.84
CA GLU A 173 6.01 -7.75 11.09
C GLU A 173 6.80 -7.38 9.82
N THR A 174 6.49 -7.98 8.69
CA THR A 174 7.32 -7.90 7.48
C THR A 174 6.69 -7.05 6.37
N PRO A 175 7.46 -6.19 5.69
CA PRO A 175 6.97 -5.52 4.50
C PRO A 175 6.78 -6.55 3.36
N PRO A 176 5.59 -6.62 2.73
CA PRO A 176 5.36 -7.58 1.65
C PRO A 176 6.10 -7.17 0.36
N ASN A 177 6.42 -8.15 -0.47
CA ASN A 177 7.06 -7.92 -1.76
C ASN A 177 6.09 -7.28 -2.74
N LEU A 178 6.42 -6.10 -3.25
CA LEU A 178 5.73 -5.48 -4.39
C LEU A 178 6.04 -6.29 -5.64
N LEU A 179 5.03 -6.95 -6.22
CA LEU A 179 5.18 -7.82 -7.38
C LEU A 179 5.05 -7.06 -8.70
N ASN A 180 4.09 -6.12 -8.76
CA ASN A 180 3.88 -5.28 -9.94
C ASN A 180 3.05 -4.04 -9.57
N SER A 181 3.07 -3.01 -10.41
CA SER A 181 2.25 -1.81 -10.23
C SER A 181 2.04 -1.09 -11.56
N GLN A 182 0.94 -0.35 -11.67
CA GLN A 182 0.65 0.49 -12.82
C GLN A 182 0.01 1.81 -12.39
N GLY A 183 0.39 2.91 -13.04
CA GLY A 183 -0.25 4.23 -12.84
C GLY A 183 0.02 4.88 -11.49
N ILE A 184 1.00 4.40 -10.72
CA ILE A 184 1.39 4.94 -9.40
C ILE A 184 2.85 5.35 -9.42
N GLN A 185 3.20 6.29 -8.54
CA GLN A 185 4.59 6.66 -8.32
C GLN A 185 5.10 5.91 -7.09
N THR A 186 6.12 5.08 -7.29
CA THR A 186 6.87 4.53 -6.17
C THR A 186 7.85 5.59 -5.68
N GLY A 187 8.09 5.72 -4.37
CA GLY A 187 8.90 6.81 -3.79
C GLY A 187 10.28 7.05 -4.44
N SER A 188 10.79 6.08 -5.21
CA SER A 188 11.95 6.21 -6.09
C SER A 188 11.74 7.14 -7.30
N GLU A 189 10.59 7.13 -7.95
CA GLU A 189 10.35 7.82 -9.23
C GLU A 189 10.30 9.35 -9.11
N ASN A 190 9.92 9.87 -7.94
CA ASN A 190 9.88 11.30 -7.65
C ASN A 190 11.25 11.94 -7.42
N LEU A 191 12.27 11.13 -7.11
CA LEU A 191 13.56 11.64 -6.69
C LEU A 191 14.31 12.39 -7.80
N CYS A 192 14.18 11.98 -9.06
CA CYS A 192 14.84 12.68 -10.18
C CYS A 192 13.92 13.57 -11.01
N THR A 193 12.62 13.30 -11.03
CA THR A 193 11.66 13.99 -11.92
C THR A 193 11.01 15.20 -11.27
N LYS A 194 10.66 15.14 -9.98
CA LYS A 194 10.03 16.26 -9.26
C LYS A 194 11.01 17.04 -8.36
N GLN A 195 12.01 16.36 -7.77
CA GLN A 195 12.99 16.99 -6.87
C GLN A 195 14.42 16.57 -7.22
N ASN A 196 14.91 16.91 -8.42
CA ASN A 196 16.28 16.56 -8.84
C ASN A 196 17.33 17.09 -7.82
N PRO A 197 18.02 16.21 -7.06
CA PRO A 197 19.00 16.61 -6.07
C PRO A 197 20.40 16.75 -6.66
N CYS A 198 20.58 16.51 -7.97
CA CYS A 198 21.85 16.67 -8.66
C CYS A 198 22.04 18.13 -9.05
N PHE A 199 23.18 18.71 -8.64
CA PHE A 199 23.51 20.10 -8.89
C PHE A 199 24.35 20.25 -10.16
N ASN A 200 24.47 21.49 -10.63
CA ASN A 200 25.39 21.87 -11.71
C ASN A 200 25.23 21.06 -13.03
N GLY A 201 24.00 20.63 -13.34
CA GLY A 201 23.70 19.89 -14.56
C GLY A 201 24.07 18.41 -14.52
N GLY A 202 24.34 17.83 -13.34
CA GLY A 202 24.53 16.39 -13.19
C GLY A 202 23.29 15.60 -13.61
N PHE A 203 23.49 14.48 -14.30
CA PHE A 203 22.40 13.63 -14.75
C PHE A 203 21.87 12.80 -13.58
N CYS A 204 20.59 12.99 -13.24
CA CYS A 204 19.94 12.27 -12.16
C CYS A 204 19.34 10.97 -12.66
N SER A 205 19.69 9.87 -12.00
CA SER A 205 19.07 8.56 -12.20
C SER A 205 18.76 7.91 -10.86
N VAL A 206 17.81 6.97 -10.84
CA VAL A 206 17.44 6.24 -9.63
C VAL A 206 17.84 4.78 -9.81
N GLN A 207 18.70 4.29 -8.93
CA GLN A 207 19.20 2.92 -8.93
C GLN A 207 18.88 2.28 -7.58
N TYR A 208 18.16 1.15 -7.58
CA TYR A 208 17.72 0.46 -6.36
C TYR A 208 16.95 1.32 -5.35
N GLY A 209 16.28 2.38 -5.83
CA GLY A 209 15.53 3.31 -4.99
C GLY A 209 16.36 4.42 -4.35
N GLU A 210 17.66 4.50 -4.65
CA GLU A 210 18.53 5.60 -4.27
C GLU A 210 18.84 6.51 -5.46
N VAL A 211 19.09 7.79 -5.18
CA VAL A 211 19.50 8.74 -6.20
C VAL A 211 20.97 8.61 -6.52
N HIS A 212 21.26 8.48 -7.80
CA HIS A 212 22.60 8.50 -8.36
C HIS A 212 22.75 9.70 -9.30
N CYS A 213 23.67 10.60 -8.97
CA CYS A 213 24.04 11.73 -9.81
C CYS A 213 25.30 11.40 -10.62
N ASP A 214 25.17 11.36 -11.94
CA ASP A 214 26.32 11.28 -12.83
C ASP A 214 26.87 12.69 -13.10
N CYS A 215 28.06 12.95 -12.56
CA CYS A 215 28.75 14.22 -12.69
C CYS A 215 29.81 14.23 -13.81
N THR A 216 30.00 13.13 -14.55
CA THR A 216 31.09 12.95 -15.53
C THR A 216 31.12 13.99 -16.64
N HIS A 217 29.95 14.50 -17.02
CA HIS A 217 29.78 15.56 -18.02
C HIS A 217 29.77 16.98 -17.41
N THR A 218 30.10 17.11 -16.14
CA THR A 218 30.17 18.39 -15.41
C THR A 218 31.60 18.66 -14.94
N ARG A 219 31.89 19.89 -14.48
CA ARG A 219 33.16 20.23 -13.81
C ARG A 219 33.13 19.98 -12.30
N PHE A 220 32.09 19.29 -11.82
CA PHE A 220 31.81 19.08 -10.41
C PHE A 220 31.90 17.60 -10.05
N ARG A 221 32.04 17.32 -8.76
CA ARG A 221 32.17 15.98 -8.19
C ARG A 221 31.32 15.85 -6.91
N GLY A 222 31.44 14.69 -6.28
CA GLY A 222 30.67 14.33 -5.07
C GLY A 222 29.30 13.76 -5.41
N LYS A 223 28.64 13.16 -4.40
CA LYS A 223 27.38 12.39 -4.54
C LYS A 223 26.25 13.14 -5.26
N TYR A 224 26.25 14.47 -5.19
CA TYR A 224 25.22 15.35 -5.74
C TYR A 224 25.77 16.40 -6.72
N CYS A 225 26.99 16.21 -7.24
CA CYS A 225 27.65 17.15 -8.17
C CYS A 225 27.76 18.59 -7.65
N LYS A 226 27.92 18.79 -6.33
CA LYS A 226 28.05 20.11 -5.70
C LYS A 226 29.48 20.60 -5.59
N GLU A 227 30.44 19.69 -5.47
CA GLU A 227 31.83 20.04 -5.18
C GLU A 227 32.52 20.46 -6.46
N GLY A 228 33.04 21.68 -6.53
CA GLY A 228 33.81 22.12 -7.70
C GLY A 228 35.16 21.41 -7.78
N ASN A 229 35.63 21.12 -8.99
CA ASN A 229 37.06 20.96 -9.20
C ASN A 229 37.72 22.34 -9.06
N GLN A 230 38.33 22.59 -7.91
CA GLN A 230 39.39 23.59 -7.80
C GLN A 230 40.49 23.26 -8.81
N PRO A 231 41.01 24.25 -9.53
CA PRO A 231 42.29 24.86 -9.20
C PRO A 231 42.18 25.74 -7.94
#